data_AF-A0A7V8L3P9-F1
#
_entry.id   AF-A0A7V8L3P9-F1
#
_cell.length_a   1.000
_cell.length_b   1.000
_cell.length_c   1.000
_cell.angle_alpha   90.00
_cell.angle_beta   90.00
_cell.angle_gamma   90.00
#
_symmetry.space_group_name_H-M   'P 1'
#
loop_
_entity.id
_entity.type
_entity.pdbx_description
1 polymer ?
#
loop_
_entity_poly.entity_id
_entity_poly.type
_entity_poly.pdbx_seq_one_letter_code
_entity_poly.pdbx_strand_id
1 'polypeptide(L)'
;MVKNERIIKFPLPDWNEPFVLNDDLDAYCICYQYDFDQNGFGPYGFNTDNGKKIINAVFDDNLYYLNKSNMEKVTKSQLVKKKGVYVYSKQKPIGDLYCIFESYKKSCLKNEIKKRKSLPLSPEPIKPVVFKLMEGGQIYSKDIKEILDMGYGVFIINHYMPEAGDAFIFFDNDLYFLFKKCAMSLNVGCLVVDSINKLNSW
;
A
#
# COMPACT_ATOMS: atom_id res chain seq x y z
N MET A 1 5.29 -27.86 6.89
CA MET A 1 5.48 -26.98 8.06
C MET A 1 6.64 -26.07 7.73
N VAL A 2 6.44 -24.75 7.80
CA VAL A 2 7.48 -23.77 7.48
C VAL A 2 8.54 -23.80 8.59
N LYS A 3 9.83 -23.85 8.23
CA LYS A 3 10.92 -24.03 9.20
C LYS A 3 11.46 -22.73 9.76
N ASN A 4 11.73 -21.78 8.87
CA ASN A 4 12.33 -20.49 9.20
C ASN A 4 11.51 -19.38 8.56
N GLU A 5 11.21 -18.32 9.29
CA GLU A 5 10.43 -17.18 8.81
C GLU A 5 11.03 -15.88 9.33
N ARG A 6 11.02 -14.81 8.51
CA ARG A 6 11.45 -13.48 8.95
C ARG A 6 10.76 -12.36 8.20
N ILE A 7 10.57 -11.25 8.91
CA ILE A 7 10.31 -9.93 8.32
C ILE A 7 11.65 -9.23 8.08
N ILE A 8 11.79 -8.59 6.92
CA ILE A 8 12.98 -7.83 6.57
C ILE A 8 12.59 -6.37 6.28
N LYS A 9 13.22 -5.41 6.98
CA LYS A 9 13.12 -3.97 6.68
C LYS A 9 14.34 -3.51 5.89
N PHE A 10 14.11 -2.68 4.87
CA PHE A 10 15.15 -2.06 4.07
C PHE A 10 14.71 -0.69 3.55
N PRO A 11 15.62 0.23 3.19
CA PRO A 11 15.23 1.52 2.60
C PRO A 11 14.61 1.32 1.22
N LEU A 12 13.80 2.29 0.78
CA LEU A 12 13.28 2.28 -0.57
C LEU A 12 14.44 2.36 -1.58
N PRO A 13 14.48 1.50 -2.62
CA PRO A 13 15.54 1.58 -3.63
C PRO A 13 15.45 2.87 -4.45
N ASP A 14 16.60 3.49 -4.76
CA ASP A 14 16.68 4.74 -5.53
C ASP A 14 16.12 4.63 -6.95
N TRP A 15 16.18 3.42 -7.53
CA TRP A 15 15.66 3.10 -8.87
C TRP A 15 14.17 2.72 -8.87
N ASN A 16 13.46 2.90 -7.75
CA ASN A 16 12.07 2.49 -7.62
C ASN A 16 11.12 3.36 -8.47
N GLU A 17 10.77 2.86 -9.66
CA GLU A 17 9.74 3.45 -10.51
C GLU A 17 8.33 2.90 -10.21
N PRO A 18 7.26 3.71 -10.39
CA PRO A 18 7.22 5.07 -10.95
C PRO A 18 7.12 6.18 -9.88
N PHE A 19 7.94 6.18 -8.83
CA PHE A 19 7.73 7.07 -7.68
C PHE A 19 8.67 8.26 -7.73
N VAL A 20 8.12 9.46 -7.50
CA VAL A 20 8.90 10.67 -7.27
C VAL A 20 8.68 11.05 -5.81
N LEU A 21 9.57 10.55 -4.95
CA LEU A 21 9.65 11.02 -3.58
C LEU A 21 10.46 12.31 -3.53
N ASN A 22 9.95 13.26 -2.77
CA ASN A 22 10.72 14.43 -2.37
C ASN A 22 11.20 14.19 -0.93
N ASP A 23 12.24 14.90 -0.51
CA ASP A 23 12.90 14.76 0.79
C ASP A 23 11.96 14.86 2.01
N ASP A 24 10.77 15.44 1.85
CA ASP A 24 9.80 15.66 2.93
C ASP A 24 9.01 14.40 3.37
N LEU A 25 9.24 13.25 2.74
CA LEU A 25 8.52 12.01 3.05
C LEU A 25 9.48 10.82 3.15
N ASP A 26 9.69 10.34 4.38
CA ASP A 26 10.43 9.11 4.62
C ASP A 26 9.66 7.90 4.09
N ALA A 27 10.36 7.02 3.40
CA ALA A 27 9.82 5.76 2.91
C ALA A 27 10.74 4.58 3.26
N TYR A 28 10.13 3.45 3.58
CA TYR A 28 10.87 2.20 3.80
C TYR A 28 10.06 1.01 3.31
N CYS A 29 10.78 -0.08 3.04
CA CYS A 29 10.20 -1.32 2.58
C CYS A 29 10.18 -2.36 3.69
N ILE A 30 9.14 -3.20 3.67
CA ILE A 30 9.09 -4.47 4.40
C ILE A 30 8.82 -5.60 3.41
N CYS A 31 9.61 -6.66 3.46
CA CYS A 31 9.25 -7.94 2.85
C CYS A 31 9.22 -9.08 3.87
N TYR A 32 8.66 -10.21 3.46
CA TYR A 32 8.58 -11.44 4.24
C TYR A 32 9.34 -12.54 3.54
N GLN A 33 10.16 -13.30 4.25
CA GLN A 33 10.86 -14.46 3.72
C GLN A 33 10.56 -15.69 4.58
N TYR A 34 10.40 -16.84 3.92
CA TYR A 34 10.12 -18.10 4.59
C TYR A 34 10.93 -19.25 4.00
N ASP A 35 11.03 -20.35 4.73
CA ASP A 35 11.76 -21.57 4.36
C ASP A 35 13.18 -21.32 3.84
N PHE A 36 13.86 -20.29 4.37
CA PHE A 36 15.20 -19.94 3.96
C PHE A 36 16.27 -20.84 4.60
N ASP A 37 17.33 -21.11 3.85
CA ASP A 37 18.49 -21.90 4.27
C ASP A 37 19.51 -21.09 5.09
N GLN A 38 20.62 -21.72 5.49
CA GLN A 38 21.68 -21.06 6.27
C GLN A 38 22.38 -19.93 5.48
N ASN A 39 22.30 -19.95 4.15
CA ASN A 39 22.86 -18.94 3.28
C ASN A 39 21.85 -17.82 2.97
N GLY A 40 20.60 -17.96 3.43
CA GLY A 40 19.53 -16.98 3.26
C GLY A 40 18.77 -17.09 1.95
N PHE A 41 18.86 -18.21 1.22
CA PHE A 41 18.03 -18.47 0.03
C PHE A 41 16.70 -19.06 0.45
N GLY A 42 15.62 -18.46 -0.01
CA GLY A 42 14.26 -18.93 0.27
C GLY A 42 13.20 -17.99 -0.30
N PRO A 43 11.98 -18.48 -0.48
CA PRO A 43 10.88 -17.72 -1.07
C PRO A 43 10.49 -16.48 -0.27
N TYR A 44 10.01 -15.48 -1.01
CA TYR A 44 9.47 -14.24 -0.47
C TYR A 44 7.94 -14.18 -0.63
N GLY A 45 7.30 -13.47 0.30
CA GLY A 45 5.88 -13.14 0.28
C GLY A 45 5.11 -13.61 1.53
N PHE A 46 4.03 -12.90 1.84
CA PHE A 46 3.20 -13.14 3.04
C PHE A 46 2.19 -14.29 2.85
N ASN A 47 2.64 -15.41 2.26
CA ASN A 47 1.79 -16.52 1.87
C ASN A 47 1.61 -17.59 2.97
N THR A 48 2.49 -17.59 3.96
CA THR A 48 2.44 -18.51 5.11
C THR A 48 1.33 -18.12 6.09
N ASP A 49 0.96 -19.04 6.98
CA ASP A 49 -0.07 -18.76 8.00
C ASP A 49 0.37 -17.66 8.98
N ASN A 50 1.65 -17.64 9.35
CA ASN A 50 2.22 -16.57 10.17
C ASN A 50 2.26 -15.24 9.42
N GLY A 51 2.66 -15.24 8.14
CA GLY A 51 2.63 -14.05 7.29
C GLY A 51 1.22 -13.44 7.24
N LYS A 52 0.19 -14.25 6.99
CA LYS A 52 -1.22 -13.80 6.98
C LYS A 52 -1.67 -13.26 8.35
N LYS A 53 -1.31 -13.94 9.45
CA LYS A 53 -1.64 -13.47 10.81
C LYS A 53 -1.00 -12.12 11.11
N ILE A 54 0.23 -11.88 10.67
CA ILE A 54 0.91 -10.58 10.84
C ILE A 54 0.15 -9.49 10.08
N ILE A 55 -0.18 -9.72 8.81
CA ILE A 55 -0.94 -8.75 8.01
C ILE A 55 -2.28 -8.41 8.66
N ASN A 56 -3.03 -9.44 9.06
CA ASN A 56 -4.33 -9.26 9.70
C ASN A 56 -4.19 -8.56 11.05
N ALA A 57 -3.13 -8.80 11.82
CA ALA A 57 -2.92 -8.11 13.09
C ALA A 57 -2.58 -6.61 12.91
N VAL A 58 -1.92 -6.24 11.80
CA VAL A 58 -1.51 -4.85 11.54
C VAL A 58 -2.64 -4.01 10.95
N PHE A 59 -3.35 -4.53 9.95
CA PHE A 59 -4.38 -3.75 9.24
C PHE A 59 -5.81 -4.13 9.62
N ASP A 60 -5.98 -5.26 10.31
CA ASP A 60 -7.29 -5.83 10.62
C ASP A 60 -8.16 -5.93 9.35
N ASP A 61 -9.48 -5.78 9.51
CA ASP A 61 -10.47 -5.70 8.46
C ASP A 61 -10.53 -4.34 7.74
N ASN A 62 -9.59 -3.43 8.02
CA ASN A 62 -9.63 -2.04 7.54
C ASN A 62 -8.74 -1.78 6.33
N LEU A 63 -8.31 -2.83 5.63
CA LEU A 63 -7.46 -2.71 4.46
C LEU A 63 -8.26 -2.70 3.15
N TYR A 64 -7.91 -1.77 2.27
CA TYR A 64 -8.55 -1.66 0.96
C TYR A 64 -7.55 -1.47 -0.16
N TYR A 65 -7.84 -2.14 -1.28
CA TYR A 65 -7.08 -2.00 -2.51
C TYR A 65 -7.70 -0.95 -3.42
N LEU A 66 -6.89 0.01 -3.88
CA LEU A 66 -7.28 0.99 -4.88
C LEU A 66 -7.08 0.42 -6.29
N ASN A 67 -8.15 -0.11 -6.87
CA ASN A 67 -8.10 -0.76 -8.17
C ASN A 67 -8.07 0.25 -9.34
N LYS A 68 -6.96 0.29 -10.09
CA LYS A 68 -6.80 1.15 -11.28
C LYS A 68 -7.80 0.84 -12.40
N SER A 69 -8.05 -0.44 -12.69
CA SER A 69 -8.89 -0.85 -13.83
C SER A 69 -10.37 -0.73 -13.54
N ASN A 70 -10.74 -0.54 -12.28
CA ASN A 70 -12.10 -0.24 -11.90
C ASN A 70 -12.05 0.90 -10.88
N MET A 71 -11.97 2.14 -11.38
CA MET A 71 -12.07 3.40 -10.62
C MET A 71 -13.38 3.52 -9.79
N GLU A 72 -14.11 2.42 -9.64
CA GLU A 72 -15.44 2.28 -9.07
C GLU A 72 -15.47 1.53 -7.75
N LYS A 73 -14.43 0.79 -7.38
CA LYS A 73 -14.49 -0.02 -6.15
C LYS A 73 -13.17 -0.03 -5.40
N VAL A 74 -13.12 0.76 -4.33
CA VAL A 74 -12.27 0.45 -3.18
C VAL A 74 -12.76 -0.91 -2.68
N THR A 75 -11.92 -1.94 -2.71
CA THR A 75 -12.33 -3.32 -2.41
C THR A 75 -11.70 -3.73 -1.10
N LYS A 76 -12.53 -4.16 -0.11
CA LYS A 76 -12.02 -4.72 1.14
C LYS A 76 -11.07 -5.85 0.81
N SER A 77 -9.83 -5.74 1.24
CA SER A 77 -8.76 -6.66 0.91
C SER A 77 -8.39 -7.43 2.17
N GLN A 78 -8.74 -8.72 2.21
CA GLN A 78 -8.29 -9.61 3.29
C GLN A 78 -6.85 -10.07 3.09
N LEU A 79 -6.32 -9.98 1.86
CA LEU A 79 -4.99 -10.46 1.51
C LEU A 79 -4.32 -9.52 0.50
N VAL A 80 -3.10 -9.14 0.86
CA VAL A 80 -2.23 -8.16 0.21
C VAL A 80 -1.57 -8.85 -1.01
N LYS A 81 -2.35 -9.10 -2.06
CA LYS A 81 -1.96 -9.97 -3.19
C LYS A 81 -1.64 -9.26 -4.51
N LYS A 82 -1.96 -7.97 -4.65
CA LYS A 82 -1.90 -7.28 -5.95
C LYS A 82 -0.97 -6.08 -5.87
N LYS A 83 0.03 -6.01 -6.74
CA LYS A 83 0.81 -4.78 -6.94
C LYS A 83 -0.12 -3.56 -7.06
N GLY A 84 0.17 -2.52 -6.31
CA GLY A 84 -0.60 -1.28 -6.35
C GLY A 84 -0.73 -0.60 -5.01
N VAL A 85 -1.67 0.36 -4.95
CA VAL A 85 -1.86 1.24 -3.80
C VAL A 85 -2.93 0.68 -2.88
N TYR A 86 -2.62 0.68 -1.60
CA TYR A 86 -3.50 0.25 -0.53
C TYR A 86 -3.74 1.40 0.42
N VAL A 87 -4.98 1.50 0.91
CA VAL A 87 -5.39 2.48 1.91
C VAL A 87 -6.02 1.77 3.09
N TYR A 88 -5.79 2.30 4.28
CA TYR A 88 -6.35 1.77 5.52
C TYR A 88 -6.79 2.89 6.46
N SER A 89 -7.71 2.55 7.38
CA SER A 89 -8.18 3.50 8.40
C SER A 89 -7.09 3.74 9.45
N LYS A 90 -6.76 5.01 9.73
CA LYS A 90 -5.90 5.40 10.88
C LYS A 90 -6.73 6.13 11.92
N GLN A 91 -7.30 7.28 11.56
CA GLN A 91 -8.13 8.12 12.43
C GLN A 91 -9.57 8.24 11.93
N LYS A 92 -9.77 8.12 10.60
CA LYS A 92 -11.09 8.23 9.97
C LYS A 92 -11.54 6.90 9.37
N PRO A 93 -12.84 6.59 9.44
CA PRO A 93 -13.37 5.40 8.82
C PRO A 93 -13.21 5.49 7.30
N ILE A 94 -12.83 4.38 6.68
CA ILE A 94 -12.68 4.28 5.23
C ILE A 94 -13.98 4.60 4.47
N GLY A 95 -15.14 4.44 5.10
CA GLY A 95 -16.46 4.81 4.58
C GLY A 95 -16.53 6.25 4.07
N ASP A 96 -15.80 7.16 4.74
CA ASP A 96 -15.72 8.56 4.35
C ASP A 96 -15.02 8.75 3.00
N LEU A 97 -14.00 7.93 2.69
CA LEU A 97 -13.38 7.93 1.36
C LEU A 97 -14.40 7.52 0.30
N TYR A 98 -15.22 6.50 0.55
CA TYR A 98 -16.29 6.12 -0.38
C TYR A 98 -17.29 7.26 -0.63
N CYS A 99 -17.67 7.99 0.41
CA CYS A 99 -18.55 9.15 0.26
C CYS A 99 -17.93 10.24 -0.62
N ILE A 100 -16.61 10.47 -0.50
CA ILE A 100 -15.86 11.38 -1.38
C ILE A 100 -15.87 10.86 -2.83
N PHE A 101 -15.61 9.56 -3.04
CA PHE A 101 -15.65 8.92 -4.37
C PHE A 101 -17.01 9.08 -5.05
N GLU A 102 -18.08 8.74 -4.34
CA GLU A 102 -19.45 8.79 -4.85
C GLU A 102 -19.91 10.22 -5.15
N SER A 103 -19.56 11.17 -4.27
CA SER A 103 -19.96 12.57 -4.43
C SER A 103 -19.30 13.22 -5.65
N TYR A 104 -18.01 12.95 -5.86
CA TYR A 104 -17.28 13.41 -7.04
C TYR A 104 -17.92 12.87 -8.32
N LYS A 105 -18.17 11.56 -8.38
CA LYS A 105 -18.76 10.90 -9.55
C LYS A 105 -20.15 11.40 -9.89
N LYS A 106 -21.02 11.53 -8.88
CA LYS A 106 -22.38 12.08 -9.05
C LYS A 106 -22.32 13.49 -9.63
N SER A 107 -21.34 14.28 -9.21
CA SER A 107 -21.14 15.64 -9.71
C SER A 107 -20.67 15.65 -11.18
N CYS A 108 -19.72 14.79 -11.55
CA CYS A 108 -19.30 14.61 -12.93
C CYS A 108 -20.46 14.16 -13.83
N LEU A 109 -21.18 13.10 -13.44
CA LEU A 109 -22.31 12.57 -14.20
C LEU A 109 -23.45 13.58 -14.35
N LYS A 110 -23.73 14.36 -13.30
CA LYS A 110 -24.72 15.44 -13.35
C LYS A 110 -24.35 16.49 -14.39
N ASN A 111 -23.07 16.87 -14.47
CA ASN A 111 -22.58 17.81 -15.47
C ASN A 111 -22.60 17.21 -16.89
N GLU A 112 -22.28 15.92 -17.06
CA GLU A 112 -22.42 15.24 -18.36
C GLU A 112 -23.87 15.21 -18.86
N ILE A 113 -24.82 14.88 -17.97
CA ILE A 113 -26.25 14.86 -18.31
C ILE A 113 -26.74 16.27 -18.68
N LYS A 114 -26.34 17.29 -17.91
CA LYS A 114 -26.67 18.69 -18.20
C LYS A 114 -26.11 19.13 -19.55
N LYS A 115 -24.85 18.76 -19.86
CA LYS A 115 -24.20 19.05 -21.14
C LYS A 115 -24.99 18.44 -22.30
N ARG A 116 -25.40 17.18 -22.19
CA ARG A 116 -26.22 16.50 -23.23
C ARG A 116 -27.60 17.13 -23.42
N LYS A 117 -28.14 17.77 -22.38
CA LYS A 117 -29.44 18.47 -22.40
C LYS A 117 -29.32 19.98 -22.69
N SER A 118 -28.12 20.48 -23.01
CA SER A 118 -27.84 21.91 -23.20
C SER A 118 -28.25 22.78 -22.01
N LEU A 119 -28.17 22.24 -20.80
CA LEU A 119 -28.49 22.94 -19.55
C LEU A 119 -27.24 23.59 -18.94
N PRO A 120 -27.41 24.67 -18.14
CA PRO A 120 -26.29 25.29 -17.42
C PRO A 120 -25.54 24.30 -16.52
N LEU A 121 -24.23 24.22 -16.73
CA LEU A 121 -23.33 23.35 -15.97
C LEU A 121 -23.22 23.83 -14.53
N SER A 122 -23.04 22.88 -13.61
CA SER A 122 -22.66 23.19 -12.23
C SER A 122 -21.13 23.42 -12.19
N PRO A 123 -20.59 24.06 -11.13
CA PRO A 123 -19.15 24.14 -10.93
C PRO A 123 -18.47 22.79 -11.11
N GLU A 124 -17.28 22.78 -11.71
CA GLU A 124 -16.52 21.56 -11.92
C GLU A 124 -16.13 20.97 -10.56
N PRO A 125 -16.44 19.70 -10.30
CA PRO A 125 -16.08 19.10 -9.02
C PRO A 125 -14.57 18.96 -8.90
N ILE A 126 -14.03 19.29 -7.73
CA ILE A 126 -12.59 19.12 -7.45
C ILE A 126 -12.30 17.62 -7.36
N LYS A 127 -11.37 17.16 -8.19
CA LYS A 127 -10.86 15.79 -8.21
C LYS A 127 -10.20 15.43 -6.87
N PRO A 128 -10.71 14.44 -6.11
CA PRO A 128 -10.08 14.02 -4.86
C PRO A 128 -8.69 13.40 -5.11
N VAL A 129 -7.74 13.65 -4.21
CA VAL A 129 -6.36 13.16 -4.33
C VAL A 129 -6.26 11.64 -4.49
N VAL A 130 -7.15 10.89 -3.85
CA VAL A 130 -7.16 9.42 -3.93
C VAL A 130 -7.37 8.92 -5.36
N PHE A 131 -8.08 9.67 -6.22
CA PHE A 131 -8.20 9.32 -7.65
C PHE A 131 -6.88 9.47 -8.40
N LYS A 132 -6.03 10.44 -8.02
CA LYS A 132 -4.72 10.62 -8.69
C LYS A 132 -3.85 9.39 -8.50
N LEU A 133 -3.95 8.72 -7.35
CA LEU A 133 -3.24 7.45 -7.10
C LEU A 133 -3.75 6.27 -7.94
N MET A 134 -4.98 6.38 -8.48
CA MET A 134 -5.64 5.32 -9.28
C MET A 134 -5.42 5.46 -10.79
N GLU A 135 -5.15 6.66 -11.29
CA GLU A 135 -5.13 6.94 -12.74
C GLU A 135 -3.92 6.37 -13.50
N GLY A 136 -2.95 5.80 -12.78
CA GLY A 136 -1.71 5.33 -13.39
C GLY A 136 -0.78 6.49 -13.77
N GLY A 137 0.52 6.21 -13.79
CA GLY A 137 1.56 7.23 -13.90
C GLY A 137 2.38 7.36 -12.62
N GLN A 138 3.11 8.48 -12.50
CA GLN A 138 3.97 8.75 -11.36
C GLN A 138 3.14 9.06 -10.11
N ILE A 139 3.52 8.45 -8.99
CA ILE A 139 2.96 8.75 -7.68
C ILE A 139 3.92 9.72 -6.98
N TYR A 140 3.39 10.88 -6.59
CA TYR A 140 4.17 11.94 -5.97
C TYR A 140 4.02 11.92 -4.44
N SER A 141 5.09 12.25 -3.72
CA SER A 141 5.10 12.38 -2.25
C SER A 141 3.98 13.31 -1.73
N LYS A 142 3.67 14.40 -2.43
CA LYS A 142 2.59 15.33 -2.07
C LYS A 142 1.21 14.67 -2.01
N ASP A 143 0.92 13.76 -2.94
CA ASP A 143 -0.39 13.10 -3.01
C ASP A 143 -0.53 12.05 -1.89
N ILE A 144 0.59 11.40 -1.53
CA ILE A 144 0.67 10.52 -0.35
C ILE A 144 0.44 11.33 0.94
N LYS A 145 1.15 12.45 1.09
CA LYS A 145 1.07 13.31 2.27
C LYS A 145 -0.35 13.84 2.49
N GLU A 146 -1.02 14.27 1.42
CA GLU A 146 -2.42 14.72 1.51
C GLU A 146 -3.35 13.62 2.07
N ILE A 147 -3.16 12.35 1.68
CA ILE A 147 -3.96 11.23 2.24
C ILE A 147 -3.64 10.98 3.71
N LEU A 148 -2.36 11.06 4.08
CA LEU A 148 -1.93 10.94 5.48
C LEU A 148 -2.54 12.06 6.34
N ASP A 149 -2.50 13.29 5.86
CA ASP A 149 -3.06 14.48 6.52
C ASP A 149 -4.60 14.42 6.61
N MET A 150 -5.25 13.72 5.68
CA MET A 150 -6.68 13.44 5.76
C MET A 150 -7.05 12.47 6.90
N GLY A 151 -6.07 11.82 7.55
CA GLY A 151 -6.29 10.86 8.65
C GLY A 151 -6.40 9.40 8.22
N TYR A 152 -5.97 9.08 6.99
CA TYR A 152 -5.89 7.71 6.48
C TYR A 152 -4.45 7.23 6.41
N GLY A 153 -4.27 5.92 6.40
CA GLY A 153 -3.00 5.30 6.08
C GLY A 153 -2.94 4.90 4.60
N VAL A 154 -1.73 4.94 4.03
CA VAL A 154 -1.46 4.50 2.67
C VAL A 154 -0.14 3.73 2.62
N PHE A 155 -0.13 2.64 1.87
CA PHE A 155 1.09 1.92 1.52
C PHE A 155 0.96 1.32 0.14
N ILE A 156 2.08 0.86 -0.39
CA ILE A 156 2.15 0.37 -1.76
C ILE A 156 2.78 -1.01 -1.75
N ILE A 157 2.20 -1.95 -2.49
CA ILE A 157 2.90 -3.18 -2.81
C ILE A 157 3.64 -2.96 -4.12
N ASN A 158 4.93 -3.23 -4.11
CA ASN A 158 5.72 -3.47 -5.31
C ASN A 158 6.29 -4.89 -5.29
N HIS A 159 6.58 -5.42 -6.48
CA HIS A 159 7.29 -6.68 -6.64
C HIS A 159 8.72 -6.35 -7.05
N TYR A 160 9.67 -6.56 -6.13
CA TYR A 160 11.08 -6.55 -6.46
C TYR A 160 11.46 -8.01 -6.75
N MET A 161 11.84 -8.29 -7.99
CA MET A 161 12.21 -9.62 -8.42
C MET A 161 13.58 -9.53 -9.10
N PRO A 162 14.50 -10.48 -8.82
CA PRO A 162 14.32 -11.65 -7.95
C PRO A 162 14.52 -11.38 -6.44
N GLU A 163 14.98 -10.20 -6.04
CA GLU A 163 15.28 -9.87 -4.64
C GLU A 163 14.06 -9.30 -3.89
N ALA A 164 13.76 -9.80 -2.69
CA ALA A 164 12.70 -9.31 -1.79
C ALA A 164 11.24 -9.65 -2.14
N GLY A 165 10.95 -10.09 -3.37
CA GLY A 165 9.61 -10.49 -3.81
C GLY A 165 8.54 -9.43 -3.56
N ASP A 166 7.47 -9.80 -2.83
CA ASP A 166 6.44 -8.86 -2.40
C ASP A 166 6.97 -7.92 -1.32
N ALA A 167 7.17 -6.66 -1.67
CA ALA A 167 7.63 -5.62 -0.77
C ALA A 167 6.57 -4.55 -0.55
N PHE A 168 6.33 -4.24 0.72
CA PHE A 168 5.39 -3.20 1.14
C PHE A 168 6.17 -1.94 1.42
N ILE A 169 5.89 -0.90 0.65
CA ILE A 169 6.47 0.43 0.78
C ILE A 169 5.56 1.25 1.70
N PHE A 170 6.10 1.64 2.84
CA PHE A 170 5.42 2.41 3.86
C PHE A 170 5.97 3.82 3.95
N PHE A 171 5.09 4.74 4.32
CA PHE A 171 5.38 6.17 4.52
C PHE A 171 5.10 6.61 5.96
N ASP A 172 4.81 5.65 6.83
CA ASP A 172 4.49 5.84 8.24
C ASP A 172 5.43 4.97 9.09
N ASN A 173 6.38 5.60 9.77
CA ASN A 173 7.43 4.92 10.53
C ASN A 173 6.89 4.08 11.69
N ASP A 174 5.68 4.35 12.18
CA ASP A 174 5.09 3.64 13.32
C ASP A 174 4.70 2.20 12.98
N LEU A 175 4.38 1.92 11.70
CA LEU A 175 3.92 0.61 11.28
C LEU A 175 4.98 -0.48 11.46
N TYR A 176 6.26 -0.16 11.26
CA TYR A 176 7.31 -1.16 11.41
C TYR A 176 7.36 -1.74 12.84
N PHE A 177 7.10 -0.91 13.86
CA PHE A 177 7.07 -1.36 15.23
C PHE A 177 5.94 -2.38 15.46
N LEU A 178 4.77 -2.15 14.86
CA LEU A 178 3.65 -3.09 14.91
C LEU A 178 3.99 -4.41 14.21
N PHE A 179 4.53 -4.36 12.99
CA PHE A 179 4.99 -5.55 12.27
C PHE A 179 5.99 -6.37 13.09
N LYS A 180 7.00 -5.69 13.67
CA LYS A 180 8.03 -6.31 14.51
C LYS A 180 7.41 -6.98 15.74
N LYS A 181 6.50 -6.30 16.44
CA LYS A 181 5.81 -6.83 17.61
C LYS A 181 4.99 -8.08 17.27
N CYS A 182 4.24 -8.05 16.17
CA CYS A 182 3.46 -9.20 15.70
C CYS A 182 4.36 -10.38 15.31
N ALA A 183 5.44 -10.14 14.57
CA ALA A 183 6.40 -11.19 14.21
C ALA A 183 7.02 -11.88 15.44
N MET A 184 7.48 -11.09 16.41
CA MET A 184 8.05 -11.64 17.64
C MET A 184 7.05 -12.51 18.42
N SER A 185 5.76 -12.12 18.46
CA SER A 185 4.71 -12.92 19.12
C SER A 185 4.44 -14.27 18.44
N LEU A 186 4.83 -14.43 17.17
CA LEU A 186 4.66 -15.64 16.36
C LEU A 186 5.97 -16.40 16.16
N ASN A 187 7.05 -16.03 16.87
CA ASN A 187 8.40 -16.56 16.69
C ASN A 187 8.95 -16.39 15.25
N VAL A 188 8.51 -15.34 14.55
CA VAL A 188 9.05 -14.93 13.25
C VAL A 188 10.21 -13.98 13.48
N GLY A 189 11.34 -14.25 12.81
CA GLY A 189 12.55 -13.43 12.91
C GLY A 189 12.35 -12.01 12.37
N CYS A 190 13.24 -11.10 12.77
CA CYS A 190 13.25 -9.72 12.27
C CYS A 190 14.67 -9.37 11.83
N LEU A 191 14.82 -8.88 10.60
CA LEU A 191 16.07 -8.43 10.02
C LEU A 191 15.93 -6.99 9.53
N VAL A 192 16.97 -6.19 9.70
CA VAL A 192 17.09 -4.87 9.08
C VAL A 192 18.34 -4.88 8.23
N VAL A 193 18.21 -4.47 6.97
CA VAL A 193 19.33 -4.26 6.05
C VAL A 193 19.31 -2.83 5.54
N ASP A 194 20.46 -2.34 5.11
CA ASP A 194 20.64 -0.97 4.58
C ASP A 194 20.43 -0.88 3.05
N SER A 195 20.20 -2.01 2.37
CA SER A 195 19.93 -2.04 0.94
C SER A 195 19.23 -3.33 0.53
N ILE A 196 18.35 -3.26 -0.48
CA ILE A 196 17.76 -4.43 -1.13
C ILE A 196 18.83 -5.36 -1.73
N ASN A 197 19.99 -4.82 -2.12
CA ASN A 197 21.09 -5.58 -2.73
C ASN A 197 21.74 -6.58 -1.77
N LYS A 198 21.43 -6.53 -0.47
CA LYS A 198 21.87 -7.51 0.54
C LYS A 198 20.96 -8.74 0.62
N LEU A 199 19.87 -8.77 -0.16
CA LEU A 199 18.93 -9.88 -0.17
C LEU A 199 19.27 -10.84 -1.31
N ASN A 200 19.18 -12.13 -1.04
CA ASN A 200 19.41 -13.15 -2.06
C ASN A 200 18.22 -13.23 -3.00
N SER A 201 18.50 -13.41 -4.28
CA SER A 201 17.53 -13.80 -5.30
C SER A 201 16.90 -15.17 -4.97
N TRP A 202 15.61 -15.32 -5.26
CA TRP A 202 14.89 -16.61 -5.18
C TRP A 202 14.13 -16.90 -6.48
#